data_AF-A0A8B6FI14-F1
#
_entry.id   AF-A0A8B6FI14-F1
#
_cell.length_a   1.000
_cell.length_b   1.000
_cell.length_c   1.000
_cell.angle_alpha   90.00
_cell.angle_beta   90.00
_cell.angle_gamma   90.00
#
_symmetry.space_group_name_H-M   'P 1'
#
loop_
_entity.id
_entity.type
_entity.pdbx_description
1 polymer ?
#
loop_
_entity_poly.entity_id
_entity_poly.type
_entity_poly.pdbx_seq_one_letter_code
_entity_poly.pdbx_strand_id
1 'polypeptide(L)'
;MIVQDKFFCKIDFSYNEIRGLTNTDETLLTNEVNQNGGDIFLRNMREEFYFNELFSYSFKTIEDYQILFSNFRGTYDIKNSKAHCDCHVARFLKFCPDDFYRIYKAKNNKLVCGSPENLVNVSVIDLPLYNEVFDEMICEVWDHCPRKCKCIEQPRRDRLFIDCSNQSLHTLPAEMPQSLFNLEIDFSDNSIINIDNREYLKRTVEINFERNLLKTVDKTFIENIPMMSSVNLKENQITTLAKEIQNLHPDIFLFNQTEVVCECSSEWIKIWRELKHANKSFEFGCRAENGHGIVIELFSFIDLFCETEKPDNSAIIIGFLVLLSILSFVLTALFFFHFELSILGAKLRRKTHKDWNRDVFISFDEENIEVFIFIQKILKPNLIRKGYKVFSSDDMLFGQSRDLKDEHNVQVEPRDVIIVLSDNFDKPKNINDNCWIMTEFDYCWKKFIGLHIRNLITLNFDSLSSSDLSNRKLKAVKRICPCVLVPDRRHEVLARFETILGAPIRKHAFN
;
A
#
# COMPACT_ATOMS: atom_id res chain seq x y z
N MET A 1 -4.31 51.71 33.57
CA MET A 1 -3.58 52.70 32.75
C MET A 1 -2.20 52.85 33.37
N ILE A 2 -1.28 51.95 33.05
CA ILE A 2 0.12 52.06 33.52
C ILE A 2 0.79 53.00 32.52
N VAL A 3 0.93 54.26 32.90
CA VAL A 3 1.78 55.21 32.18
C VAL A 3 3.21 54.74 32.42
N GLN A 4 3.78 54.00 31.47
CA GLN A 4 5.20 53.69 31.52
C GLN A 4 5.97 54.92 31.02
N ASP A 5 6.96 55.36 31.79
CA ASP A 5 7.70 56.59 31.56
C ASP A 5 8.39 56.58 30.18
N LYS A 6 8.26 57.70 29.45
CA LYS A 6 9.01 57.93 28.21
C LYS A 6 10.52 57.96 28.53
N PHE A 7 11.36 57.32 27.72
CA PHE A 7 12.83 57.41 27.87
C PHE A 7 13.33 58.86 27.84
N PHE A 8 12.67 59.72 27.06
CA PHE A 8 12.85 61.16 27.03
C PHE A 8 11.53 61.83 26.61
N CYS A 9 11.32 63.11 26.96
CA CYS A 9 10.10 63.82 26.61
C CYS A 9 10.16 64.42 25.20
N LYS A 10 11.21 65.19 24.90
CA LYS A 10 11.40 65.93 23.65
C LYS A 10 12.87 66.10 23.31
N ILE A 11 13.25 65.88 22.05
CA ILE A 11 14.57 66.23 21.48
C ILE A 11 14.34 66.98 20.16
N ASP A 12 15.01 68.10 19.94
CA ASP A 12 14.79 68.96 18.76
C ASP A 12 16.08 69.14 17.95
N PHE A 13 16.08 68.57 16.75
CA PHE A 13 17.14 68.65 15.75
C PHE A 13 16.69 69.43 14.50
N SER A 14 15.65 70.27 14.61
CA SER A 14 15.20 71.08 13.48
C SER A 14 16.28 72.05 12.98
N TYR A 15 16.32 72.32 11.66
CA TYR A 15 17.27 73.24 11.01
C TYR A 15 18.75 72.87 11.16
N ASN A 16 19.07 71.57 11.27
CA ASN A 16 20.45 71.09 11.34
C ASN A 16 20.96 70.54 9.99
N GLU A 17 22.28 70.34 9.92
CA GLU A 17 23.00 69.75 8.79
C GLU A 17 23.44 68.30 9.08
N ILE A 18 22.65 67.57 9.88
CA ILE A 18 22.91 66.17 10.19
C ILE A 18 22.76 65.37 8.89
N ARG A 19 23.81 64.62 8.53
CA ARG A 19 23.89 63.86 7.28
C ARG A 19 23.42 62.40 7.40
N GLY A 20 23.19 61.92 8.61
CA GLY A 20 22.72 60.57 8.87
C GLY A 20 22.56 60.32 10.36
N LEU A 21 21.70 59.36 10.71
CA LEU A 21 21.52 58.87 12.07
C LEU A 21 22.02 57.44 12.14
N THR A 22 22.87 57.13 13.12
CA THR A 22 23.45 55.79 13.25
C THR A 22 23.19 55.24 14.64
N ASN A 23 22.62 54.03 14.69
CA ASN A 23 22.45 53.28 15.92
C ASN A 23 23.80 52.64 16.34
N THR A 24 24.61 53.39 17.06
CA THR A 24 25.95 52.94 17.50
C THR A 24 25.91 51.86 18.58
N ASP A 25 24.78 51.72 19.27
CA ASP A 25 24.59 50.76 20.36
C ASP A 25 23.96 49.42 19.90
N GLU A 26 23.78 49.22 18.59
CA GLU A 26 23.15 48.03 17.98
C GLU A 26 21.80 47.65 18.61
N THR A 27 21.09 48.62 19.19
CA THR A 27 19.87 48.34 19.94
C THR A 27 18.75 47.97 18.97
N LEU A 28 18.28 46.72 19.06
CA LEU A 28 17.13 46.23 18.30
C LEU A 28 15.85 46.47 19.11
N LEU A 29 14.88 47.23 18.56
CA LEU A 29 13.48 47.08 18.92
C LEU A 29 13.08 45.60 18.77
N THR A 30 12.43 45.08 19.80
CA THR A 30 11.88 43.73 19.86
C THR A 30 10.38 43.78 20.14
N ASN A 31 9.68 42.71 19.80
CA ASN A 31 8.24 42.57 20.00
C ASN A 31 7.84 42.32 21.47
N GLU A 32 8.82 42.07 22.35
CA GLU A 32 8.61 41.57 23.71
C GLU A 32 8.46 42.66 24.78
N VAL A 33 8.86 43.91 24.46
CA VAL A 33 8.84 45.03 25.42
C VAL A 33 8.18 46.24 24.77
N ASN A 34 7.31 46.95 25.50
CA ASN A 34 6.83 48.27 25.08
C ASN A 34 8.01 49.22 24.90
N GLN A 35 8.27 49.59 23.65
CA GLN A 35 9.32 50.54 23.28
C GLN A 35 8.79 51.95 23.56
N ASN A 36 8.97 52.41 24.80
CA ASN A 36 8.65 53.79 25.15
C ASN A 36 9.56 54.74 24.36
N GLY A 37 9.02 55.85 23.86
CA GLY A 37 9.78 56.83 23.09
C GLY A 37 9.31 58.24 23.38
N GLY A 38 10.18 59.22 23.09
CA GLY A 38 9.84 60.64 23.14
C GLY A 38 9.50 61.25 21.79
N ASP A 39 9.27 62.55 21.79
CA ASP A 39 9.03 63.32 20.57
C ASP A 39 10.37 63.87 20.02
N ILE A 40 10.79 63.41 18.85
CA ILE A 40 11.97 63.88 18.13
C ILE A 40 11.52 64.84 17.02
N PHE A 41 12.10 66.02 16.94
CA PHE A 41 11.80 67.01 15.91
C PHE A 41 12.94 67.11 14.90
N LEU A 42 12.65 66.82 13.63
CA LEU A 42 13.59 66.78 12.50
C LEU A 42 13.03 67.65 11.36
N ARG A 43 12.69 68.90 11.68
CA ARG A 43 12.03 69.80 10.73
C ARG A 43 13.03 70.58 9.91
N ASN A 44 12.69 70.84 8.64
CA ASN A 44 13.51 71.61 7.69
C ASN A 44 14.95 71.07 7.61
N MET A 45 15.09 69.75 7.52
CA MET A 45 16.39 69.10 7.33
C MET A 45 16.95 69.48 5.96
N ARG A 46 18.26 69.77 5.92
CA ARG A 46 18.95 70.13 4.67
C ARG A 46 19.19 68.91 3.78
N GLU A 47 19.62 67.82 4.40
CA GLU A 47 19.87 66.54 3.74
C GLU A 47 18.59 65.70 3.66
N GLU A 48 18.58 64.75 2.72
CA GLU A 48 17.50 63.78 2.61
C GLU A 48 17.56 62.73 3.73
N PHE A 49 16.37 62.26 4.12
CA PHE A 49 16.20 61.35 5.24
C PHE A 49 15.97 59.90 4.75
N TYR A 50 16.74 58.95 5.29
CA TYR A 50 16.62 57.53 5.00
C TYR A 50 15.89 56.80 6.14
N PHE A 51 14.77 56.14 5.84
CA PHE A 51 13.90 55.54 6.86
C PHE A 51 14.47 54.27 7.51
N ASN A 52 15.42 53.61 6.86
CA ASN A 52 16.14 52.45 7.41
C ASN A 52 17.13 52.85 8.53
N GLU A 53 17.62 54.08 8.56
CA GLU A 53 18.60 54.56 9.56
C GLU A 53 18.01 54.72 10.96
N LEU A 54 16.72 55.05 11.07
CA LEU A 54 16.05 55.23 12.36
C LEU A 54 15.72 53.91 13.06
N PHE A 55 15.75 52.81 12.32
CA PHE A 55 15.17 51.54 12.73
C PHE A 55 16.04 50.40 12.19
N SER A 56 17.12 50.09 12.92
CA SER A 56 17.99 48.95 12.61
C SER A 56 17.24 47.63 12.86
N TYR A 57 16.70 46.96 11.84
CA TYR A 57 15.92 45.72 12.04
C TYR A 57 16.18 44.61 11.04
N SER A 58 16.20 43.38 11.58
CA SER A 58 16.09 42.11 10.88
C SER A 58 14.66 41.58 11.07
N PHE A 59 13.74 41.89 10.16
CA PHE A 59 12.38 41.33 10.20
C PHE A 59 12.34 39.96 9.51
N LYS A 60 11.68 38.98 10.12
CA LYS A 60 11.54 37.62 9.58
C LYS A 60 10.14 37.34 9.03
N THR A 61 9.12 38.09 9.46
CA THR A 61 7.72 37.95 9.02
C THR A 61 7.02 39.32 8.83
N ILE A 62 5.88 39.33 8.12
CA ILE A 62 5.00 40.52 8.01
C ILE A 62 4.34 40.85 9.37
N GLU A 63 4.08 39.85 10.20
CA GLU A 63 3.51 40.02 11.54
C GLU A 63 4.48 40.76 12.47
N ASP A 64 5.79 40.55 12.30
CA ASP A 64 6.81 41.32 13.02
C ASP A 64 6.71 42.83 12.74
N TYR A 65 6.38 43.22 11.50
CA TYR A 65 6.19 44.64 11.15
C TYR A 65 5.05 45.27 11.97
N GLN A 66 3.89 44.60 12.03
CA GLN A 66 2.71 45.14 12.72
C GLN A 66 2.91 45.21 14.24
N ILE A 67 3.51 44.17 14.83
CA ILE A 67 3.70 44.08 16.27
C ILE A 67 4.75 45.10 16.75
N LEU A 68 5.85 45.27 16.01
CA LEU A 68 6.91 46.20 16.41
C LEU A 68 6.43 47.66 16.45
N PHE A 69 5.79 48.12 15.38
CA PHE A 69 5.40 49.53 15.26
C PHE A 69 4.19 49.89 16.11
N SER A 70 3.27 48.96 16.35
CA SER A 70 2.15 49.17 17.28
C SER A 70 2.61 49.39 18.73
N ASN A 71 3.74 48.78 19.10
CA ASN A 71 4.36 48.91 20.44
C ASN A 71 5.30 50.12 20.58
N PHE A 72 5.75 50.72 19.48
CA PHE A 72 6.55 51.96 19.52
C PHE A 72 5.68 53.19 19.83
N ARG A 73 6.01 53.92 20.90
CA ARG A 73 5.25 55.11 21.36
C ARG A 73 5.94 56.45 21.07
N GLY A 74 7.12 56.46 20.46
CA GLY A 74 7.81 57.68 20.04
C GLY A 74 7.25 58.31 18.77
N THR A 75 7.62 59.56 18.49
CA THR A 75 7.28 60.22 17.21
C THR A 75 8.45 61.03 16.66
N TYR A 76 8.49 61.17 15.35
CA TYR A 76 9.41 61.98 14.55
C TYR A 76 8.61 63.05 13.82
N ASP A 77 8.87 64.33 14.08
CA ASP A 77 8.28 65.45 13.35
C ASP A 77 9.19 65.90 12.21
N ILE A 78 8.96 65.35 11.02
CA ILE A 78 9.77 65.56 9.80
C ILE A 78 9.18 66.63 8.85
N LYS A 79 8.62 67.71 9.42
CA LYS A 79 7.99 68.78 8.65
C LYS A 79 8.97 69.50 7.71
N ASN A 80 8.55 69.74 6.47
CA ASN A 80 9.32 70.45 5.44
C ASN A 80 10.69 69.79 5.15
N SER A 81 10.76 68.47 5.23
CA SER A 81 11.99 67.71 4.98
C SER A 81 11.82 66.85 3.72
N LYS A 82 12.93 66.33 3.21
CA LYS A 82 12.98 65.44 2.05
C LYS A 82 13.31 64.01 2.48
N ALA A 83 12.72 63.03 1.82
CA ALA A 83 12.89 61.60 2.08
C ALA A 83 13.57 60.88 0.91
N HIS A 84 14.43 59.90 1.19
CA HIS A 84 14.77 58.87 0.22
C HIS A 84 13.61 57.87 0.16
N CYS A 85 12.89 57.86 -0.97
CA CYS A 85 11.69 57.06 -1.16
C CYS A 85 12.01 55.74 -1.86
N ASP A 86 12.36 54.73 -1.08
CA ASP A 86 12.77 53.40 -1.51
C ASP A 86 11.76 52.29 -1.11
N CYS A 87 12.14 51.02 -1.27
CA CYS A 87 11.31 49.89 -0.85
C CYS A 87 10.96 49.91 0.66
N HIS A 88 11.80 50.51 1.52
CA HIS A 88 11.53 50.53 2.96
C HIS A 88 10.33 51.43 3.23
N VAL A 89 10.30 52.63 2.64
CA VAL A 89 9.15 53.53 2.70
C VAL A 89 7.90 52.88 2.09
N ALA A 90 8.05 52.21 0.95
CA ALA A 90 6.93 51.51 0.30
C ALA A 90 6.33 50.43 1.21
N ARG A 91 7.19 49.66 1.89
CA ARG A 91 6.75 48.61 2.83
C ARG A 91 5.96 49.20 4.01
N PHE A 92 6.43 50.30 4.60
CA PHE A 92 5.70 51.01 5.66
C PHE A 92 4.32 51.48 5.20
N LEU A 93 4.26 52.16 4.05
CA LEU A 93 3.03 52.68 3.49
C LEU A 93 2.04 51.57 3.11
N LYS A 94 2.54 50.40 2.69
CA LYS A 94 1.72 49.25 2.30
C LYS A 94 1.18 48.47 3.51
N PHE A 95 2.04 48.09 4.45
CA PHE A 95 1.68 47.15 5.51
C PHE A 95 1.25 47.81 6.82
N CYS A 96 1.76 49.01 7.13
CA CYS A 96 1.49 49.71 8.39
C CYS A 96 1.28 51.23 8.19
N PRO A 97 0.37 51.66 7.28
CA PRO A 97 0.21 53.07 6.93
C PRO A 97 -0.16 53.96 8.11
N ASP A 98 -1.06 53.51 8.99
CA ASP A 98 -1.48 54.31 10.14
C ASP A 98 -0.35 54.54 11.14
N ASP A 99 0.48 53.52 11.38
CA ASP A 99 1.66 53.64 12.22
C ASP A 99 2.71 54.55 11.57
N PHE A 100 2.93 54.44 10.26
CA PHE A 100 3.79 55.37 9.53
C PHE A 100 3.33 56.83 9.73
N TYR A 101 2.05 57.11 9.50
CA TYR A 101 1.50 58.46 9.66
C TYR A 101 1.57 58.97 11.11
N ARG A 102 1.39 58.08 12.09
CA ARG A 102 1.47 58.39 13.53
C ARG A 102 2.92 58.67 13.95
N ILE A 103 3.83 57.74 13.64
CA ILE A 103 5.24 57.80 14.05
C ILE A 103 5.90 58.99 13.40
N TYR A 104 5.67 59.26 12.10
CA TYR A 104 6.35 60.34 11.37
C TYR A 104 5.59 61.66 11.30
N LYS A 105 4.44 61.76 11.99
CA LYS A 105 3.52 62.92 11.93
C LYS A 105 3.24 63.39 10.49
N ALA A 106 3.25 62.46 9.54
CA ALA A 106 3.36 62.79 8.12
C ALA A 106 2.12 63.51 7.57
N LYS A 107 0.90 63.22 8.05
CA LYS A 107 -0.37 63.80 7.55
C LYS A 107 -0.40 65.34 7.48
N ASN A 108 0.28 66.03 8.39
CA ASN A 108 0.28 67.50 8.49
C ASN A 108 1.64 68.13 8.14
N ASN A 109 2.56 67.31 7.66
CA ASN A 109 3.94 67.67 7.41
C ASN A 109 4.20 67.59 5.90
N LYS A 110 4.68 68.67 5.29
CA LYS A 110 5.04 68.72 3.86
C LYS A 110 6.29 67.87 3.58
N LEU A 111 6.16 66.56 3.74
CA LEU A 111 7.19 65.57 3.47
C LEU A 111 7.11 65.16 2.01
N VAL A 112 8.21 65.36 1.29
CA VAL A 112 8.32 65.01 -0.12
C VAL A 112 9.51 64.10 -0.34
N CYS A 113 9.52 63.34 -1.43
CA CYS A 113 10.70 62.59 -1.83
C CYS A 113 11.78 63.56 -2.34
N GLY A 114 13.02 63.38 -1.87
CA GLY A 114 14.22 64.00 -2.40
C GLY A 114 14.93 63.13 -3.44
N SER A 115 14.63 61.83 -3.43
CA SER A 115 15.13 60.82 -4.34
C SER A 115 14.22 59.58 -4.31
N PRO A 116 14.29 58.68 -5.31
CA PRO A 116 15.07 58.79 -6.55
C PRO A 116 14.56 59.91 -7.49
N GLU A 117 15.30 60.20 -8.57
CA GLU A 117 15.12 61.39 -9.45
C GLU A 117 13.68 61.55 -9.98
N ASN A 118 13.07 60.43 -10.33
CA ASN A 118 11.68 60.27 -10.77
C ASN A 118 10.63 60.62 -9.69
N LEU A 119 10.99 60.58 -8.41
CA LEU A 119 10.09 60.86 -7.29
C LEU A 119 10.30 62.26 -6.69
N VAL A 120 11.26 63.04 -7.17
CA VAL A 120 11.60 64.33 -6.58
C VAL A 120 10.38 65.25 -6.47
N ASN A 121 10.17 65.80 -5.27
CA ASN A 121 9.04 66.65 -4.88
C ASN A 121 7.65 65.98 -4.86
N VAL A 122 7.56 64.67 -5.07
CA VAL A 122 6.31 63.92 -4.85
C VAL A 122 6.05 63.80 -3.35
N SER A 123 4.82 64.12 -2.94
CA SER A 123 4.38 64.01 -1.55
C SER A 123 4.30 62.54 -1.12
N VAL A 124 4.94 62.21 0.01
CA VAL A 124 5.01 60.81 0.49
C VAL A 124 3.64 60.23 0.83
N ILE A 125 2.70 61.09 1.23
CA ILE A 125 1.32 60.71 1.58
C ILE A 125 0.53 60.32 0.32
N ASP A 126 0.88 60.91 -0.82
CA ASP A 126 0.17 60.71 -2.08
C ASP A 126 0.75 59.53 -2.89
N LEU A 127 1.94 59.03 -2.53
CA LEU A 127 2.58 57.88 -3.20
C LEU A 127 1.65 56.66 -3.34
N PRO A 128 0.89 56.23 -2.30
CA PRO A 128 -0.01 55.09 -2.44
C PRO A 128 -1.17 55.32 -3.43
N LEU A 129 -1.44 56.57 -3.82
CA LEU A 129 -2.50 56.92 -4.77
C LEU A 129 -2.05 56.79 -6.23
N TYR A 130 -0.74 56.80 -6.50
CA TYR A 130 -0.16 56.75 -7.84
C TYR A 130 0.59 55.43 -8.05
N ASN A 131 -0.11 54.43 -8.62
CA ASN A 131 0.39 53.06 -8.74
C ASN A 131 1.73 52.93 -9.49
N GLU A 132 1.91 53.65 -10.61
CA GLU A 132 3.14 53.56 -11.43
C GLU A 132 4.36 54.12 -10.69
N VAL A 133 4.16 55.20 -9.94
CA VAL A 133 5.19 55.90 -9.16
C VAL A 133 5.62 55.07 -7.95
N PHE A 134 4.67 54.36 -7.33
CA PHE A 134 4.92 53.49 -6.19
C PHE A 134 5.64 52.18 -6.58
N ASP A 135 5.52 51.74 -7.84
CA ASP A 135 6.26 50.60 -8.41
C ASP A 135 7.77 50.87 -8.54
N GLU A 136 8.16 52.15 -8.60
CA GLU A 136 9.57 52.58 -8.74
C GLU A 136 10.32 52.59 -7.39
N MET A 137 9.61 52.39 -6.27
CA MET A 137 10.19 52.31 -4.93
C MET A 137 10.76 50.92 -4.65
N ILE A 138 12.03 50.73 -5.01
CA ILE A 138 12.73 49.44 -4.98
C ILE A 138 13.97 49.48 -4.07
N CYS A 139 14.49 48.30 -3.69
CA CYS A 139 15.80 48.17 -3.05
C CYS A 139 16.62 47.04 -3.66
N GLU A 140 17.93 47.26 -3.77
CA GLU A 140 18.88 46.20 -4.12
C GLU A 140 19.25 45.40 -2.87
N VAL A 141 19.12 44.07 -2.94
CA VAL A 141 19.44 43.14 -1.85
C VAL A 141 20.77 42.48 -2.13
N TRP A 142 21.73 42.68 -1.22
CA TRP A 142 23.09 42.13 -1.37
C TRP A 142 23.29 40.84 -0.57
N ASP A 143 22.58 40.70 0.55
CA ASP A 143 22.72 39.55 1.44
C ASP A 143 22.23 38.26 0.77
N HIS A 144 23.08 37.23 0.72
CA HIS A 144 22.83 35.94 0.06
C HIS A 144 22.33 36.04 -1.40
N CYS A 145 22.53 37.18 -2.07
CA CYS A 145 22.22 37.31 -3.49
C CYS A 145 23.28 36.55 -4.31
N PRO A 146 22.89 35.69 -5.27
CA PRO A 146 23.86 34.91 -6.03
C PRO A 146 24.87 35.79 -6.77
N ARG A 147 26.11 35.31 -6.86
CA ARG A 147 27.17 36.02 -7.59
C ARG A 147 26.73 36.27 -9.03
N LYS A 148 26.89 37.52 -9.48
CA LYS A 148 26.50 38.05 -10.80
C LYS A 148 24.99 38.23 -11.02
N CYS A 149 24.14 37.87 -10.08
CA CYS A 149 22.71 38.17 -10.18
C CYS A 149 22.39 39.52 -9.53
N LYS A 150 21.25 40.10 -9.91
CA LYS A 150 20.70 41.30 -9.30
C LYS A 150 19.42 40.95 -8.55
N CYS A 151 19.41 41.16 -7.25
CA CYS A 151 18.25 40.90 -6.41
C CYS A 151 17.56 42.24 -6.07
N ILE A 152 16.29 42.38 -6.46
CA ILE A 152 15.53 43.63 -6.31
C ILE A 152 14.23 43.33 -5.57
N GLU A 153 14.04 44.00 -4.44
CA GLU A 153 12.77 43.95 -3.73
C GLU A 153 11.79 44.98 -4.29
N GLN A 154 10.56 44.55 -4.57
CA GLN A 154 9.49 45.40 -5.10
C GLN A 154 8.20 45.23 -4.28
N PRO A 155 8.08 45.93 -3.14
CA PRO A 155 6.98 45.76 -2.20
C PRO A 155 5.59 45.92 -2.81
N ARG A 156 5.42 46.79 -3.81
CA ARG A 156 4.12 46.99 -4.45
C ARG A 156 3.61 45.73 -5.15
N ARG A 157 4.50 45.03 -5.85
CA ARG A 157 4.23 43.80 -6.58
C ARG A 157 4.28 42.54 -5.71
N ASP A 158 4.52 42.70 -4.41
CA ASP A 158 4.67 41.59 -3.47
C ASP A 158 5.75 40.58 -3.89
N ARG A 159 6.84 41.08 -4.50
CA ARG A 159 7.90 40.22 -5.03
C ARG A 159 9.31 40.61 -4.62
N LEU A 160 10.15 39.59 -4.47
CA LEU A 160 11.60 39.67 -4.60
C LEU A 160 11.95 39.14 -5.98
N PHE A 161 12.41 40.02 -6.87
CA PHE A 161 12.83 39.67 -8.22
C PHE A 161 14.34 39.40 -8.26
N ILE A 162 14.73 38.23 -8.72
CA ILE A 162 16.13 37.84 -8.87
C ILE A 162 16.46 37.68 -10.34
N ASP A 163 17.19 38.64 -10.89
CA ASP A 163 17.68 38.61 -12.25
C ASP A 163 19.05 37.91 -12.30
N CYS A 164 19.06 36.68 -12.79
CA CYS A 164 20.24 35.87 -13.09
C CYS A 164 20.37 35.64 -14.61
N SER A 165 19.74 36.47 -15.44
CA SER A 165 19.74 36.30 -16.90
C SER A 165 21.13 36.58 -17.48
N ASN A 166 21.52 35.84 -18.53
CA ASN A 166 22.78 36.04 -19.26
C ASN A 166 24.05 36.07 -18.38
N GLN A 167 24.12 35.22 -17.34
CA GLN A 167 25.26 35.17 -16.41
C GLN A 167 26.24 34.02 -16.68
N SER A 168 26.04 33.30 -17.79
CA SER A 168 26.78 32.09 -18.16
C SER A 168 26.70 31.00 -17.08
N LEU A 169 25.51 30.82 -16.49
CA LEU A 169 25.25 29.78 -15.50
C LEU A 169 25.12 28.41 -16.18
N HIS A 170 25.75 27.40 -15.58
CA HIS A 170 25.59 26.00 -15.97
C HIS A 170 24.72 25.20 -15.00
N THR A 171 24.55 25.72 -13.78
CA THR A 171 23.79 25.11 -12.69
C THR A 171 23.06 26.21 -11.94
N LEU A 172 22.03 25.82 -11.20
CA LEU A 172 21.31 26.72 -10.31
C LEU A 172 22.20 27.21 -9.15
N PRO A 173 22.07 28.47 -8.70
CA PRO A 173 22.66 28.93 -7.44
C PRO A 173 22.22 28.05 -6.26
N ALA A 174 23.09 27.92 -5.25
CA ALA A 174 22.80 27.08 -4.09
C ALA A 174 21.74 27.71 -3.16
N GLU A 175 21.82 29.03 -2.98
CA GLU A 175 21.02 29.80 -2.03
C GLU A 175 20.49 31.08 -2.68
N MET A 176 19.43 31.63 -2.09
CA MET A 176 18.79 32.88 -2.50
C MET A 176 18.47 33.73 -1.26
N PRO A 177 18.39 35.07 -1.38
CA PRO A 177 18.03 35.94 -0.26
C PRO A 177 16.69 35.56 0.34
N GLN A 178 16.61 35.58 1.67
CA GLN A 178 15.31 35.45 2.35
C GLN A 178 14.52 36.74 2.18
N SER A 179 13.22 36.61 1.91
CA SER A 179 12.31 37.75 1.80
C SER A 179 10.92 37.36 2.25
N LEU A 180 10.17 38.35 2.71
CA LEU A 180 8.75 38.25 3.06
C LEU A 180 7.85 38.12 1.84
N PHE A 181 8.39 38.42 0.66
CA PHE A 181 7.67 38.47 -0.58
C PHE A 181 7.79 37.17 -1.38
N ASN A 182 6.89 37.03 -2.35
CA ASN A 182 6.96 35.94 -3.31
C ASN A 182 8.26 36.03 -4.11
N LEU A 183 8.85 34.88 -4.42
CA LEU A 183 10.11 34.84 -5.14
C LEU A 183 9.86 34.67 -6.64
N GLU A 184 10.37 35.61 -7.44
CA GLU A 184 10.34 35.55 -8.90
C GLU A 184 11.77 35.55 -9.42
N ILE A 185 12.12 34.59 -10.28
CA ILE A 185 13.50 34.35 -10.67
C ILE A 185 13.64 34.29 -12.19
N ASP A 186 14.58 35.05 -12.73
CA ASP A 186 14.95 35.00 -14.13
C ASP A 186 16.30 34.30 -14.32
N PHE A 187 16.28 33.10 -14.88
CA PHE A 187 17.45 32.32 -15.29
C PHE A 187 17.62 32.27 -16.81
N SER A 188 16.99 33.16 -17.56
CA SER A 188 17.04 33.13 -19.02
C SER A 188 18.45 33.37 -19.59
N ASP A 189 18.67 32.98 -20.84
CA ASP A 189 19.93 33.24 -21.57
C ASP A 189 21.18 32.62 -20.92
N ASN A 190 21.06 31.42 -20.37
CA ASN A 190 22.15 30.71 -19.71
C ASN A 190 22.47 29.38 -20.43
N SER A 191 23.27 28.53 -19.80
CA SER A 191 23.67 27.22 -20.31
C SER A 191 23.34 26.12 -19.30
N ILE A 192 22.20 26.25 -18.62
CA ILE A 192 21.71 25.29 -17.62
C ILE A 192 21.19 24.04 -18.34
N ILE A 193 21.65 22.88 -17.90
CA ILE A 193 21.34 21.59 -18.54
C ILE A 193 20.32 20.79 -17.73
N ASN A 194 20.35 20.92 -16.40
CA ASN A 194 19.46 20.24 -15.46
C ASN A 194 18.94 21.22 -14.42
N ILE A 195 17.70 20.99 -13.96
CA ILE A 195 17.11 21.73 -12.84
C ILE A 195 17.40 20.95 -11.56
N ASP A 196 18.44 21.37 -10.82
CA ASP A 196 18.75 20.75 -9.53
C ASP A 196 17.67 21.07 -8.49
N ASN A 197 17.46 20.16 -7.55
CA ASN A 197 16.60 20.45 -6.40
C ASN A 197 17.22 21.57 -5.53
N ARG A 198 16.44 22.61 -5.24
CA ARG A 198 16.83 23.74 -4.38
C ARG A 198 15.67 24.15 -3.48
N GLU A 199 15.96 24.44 -2.21
CA GLU A 199 14.94 24.80 -1.22
C GLU A 199 14.13 26.05 -1.61
N TYR A 200 14.74 27.01 -2.30
CA TYR A 200 14.03 28.22 -2.72
C TYR A 200 12.95 27.96 -3.78
N LEU A 201 13.01 26.85 -4.52
CA LEU A 201 11.98 26.50 -5.52
C LEU A 201 10.60 26.33 -4.89
N LYS A 202 10.54 25.83 -3.65
CA LYS A 202 9.29 25.59 -2.91
C LYS A 202 8.47 26.85 -2.64
N ARG A 203 9.12 28.02 -2.63
CA ARG A 203 8.49 29.35 -2.40
C ARG A 203 8.55 30.26 -3.63
N THR A 204 9.03 29.76 -4.75
CA THR A 204 9.12 30.53 -5.99
C THR A 204 7.74 30.51 -6.65
N VAL A 205 7.27 31.67 -7.10
CA VAL A 205 5.98 31.83 -7.79
C VAL A 205 6.13 31.92 -9.30
N GLU A 206 7.22 32.51 -9.79
CA GLU A 206 7.54 32.56 -11.22
C GLU A 206 9.01 32.24 -11.44
N ILE A 207 9.28 31.40 -12.45
CA ILE A 207 10.66 31.07 -12.85
C ILE A 207 10.80 31.09 -14.37
N ASN A 208 11.81 31.80 -14.85
CA ASN A 208 12.12 31.88 -16.26
C ASN A 208 13.40 31.09 -16.59
N PHE A 209 13.27 30.00 -17.35
CA PHE A 209 14.37 29.20 -17.88
C PHE A 209 14.54 29.35 -19.40
N GLU A 210 13.95 30.37 -20.00
CA GLU A 210 14.00 30.60 -21.44
C GLU A 210 15.45 30.66 -21.98
N ARG A 211 15.69 30.11 -23.17
CA ARG A 211 17.04 30.09 -23.79
C ARG A 211 18.11 29.45 -22.89
N ASN A 212 17.87 28.19 -22.52
CA ASN A 212 18.82 27.33 -21.83
C ASN A 212 19.03 26.01 -22.60
N LEU A 213 19.72 25.05 -21.99
CA LEU A 213 20.07 23.76 -22.59
C LEU A 213 19.33 22.59 -21.90
N LEU A 214 18.17 22.86 -21.30
CA LEU A 214 17.39 21.85 -20.58
C LEU A 214 16.88 20.78 -21.56
N LYS A 215 17.07 19.51 -21.20
CA LYS A 215 16.59 18.35 -21.98
C LYS A 215 15.43 17.62 -21.31
N THR A 216 15.34 17.73 -20.00
CA THR A 216 14.37 16.97 -19.20
C THR A 216 13.74 17.88 -18.17
N VAL A 217 12.42 17.77 -18.01
CA VAL A 217 11.70 18.28 -16.84
C VAL A 217 11.52 17.10 -15.91
N ASP A 218 12.31 17.03 -14.85
CA ASP A 218 12.40 15.87 -13.98
C ASP A 218 11.34 15.87 -12.88
N LYS A 219 11.16 14.70 -12.26
CA LYS A 219 10.20 14.51 -11.18
C LYS A 219 10.48 15.43 -9.98
N THR A 220 11.75 15.58 -9.63
CA THR A 220 12.13 16.30 -8.41
C THR A 220 11.83 17.78 -8.52
N PHE A 221 11.97 18.38 -9.71
CA PHE A 221 11.50 19.73 -9.95
C PHE A 221 9.99 19.82 -9.76
N ILE A 222 9.19 18.98 -10.43
CA ILE A 222 7.72 19.03 -10.36
C ILE A 222 7.19 18.90 -8.93
N GLU A 223 7.76 18.01 -8.11
CA GLU A 223 7.34 17.82 -6.71
C GLU A 223 7.63 19.04 -5.82
N ASN A 224 8.58 19.90 -6.21
CA ASN A 224 8.98 21.09 -5.45
C ASN A 224 8.36 22.40 -5.95
N ILE A 225 7.34 22.34 -6.82
CA ILE A 225 6.64 23.52 -7.38
C ILE A 225 5.25 23.80 -6.73
N PRO A 226 4.99 23.59 -5.42
CA PRO A 226 3.63 23.62 -4.88
C PRO A 226 2.96 25.01 -4.89
N MET A 227 3.65 26.08 -5.32
CA MET A 227 3.13 27.46 -5.33
C MET A 227 3.47 28.27 -6.61
N MET A 228 3.99 27.67 -7.70
CA MET A 228 4.27 28.45 -8.91
C MET A 228 3.02 28.77 -9.72
N SER A 229 2.94 30.03 -10.15
CA SER A 229 1.98 30.54 -11.12
C SER A 229 2.49 30.37 -12.56
N SER A 230 3.81 30.39 -12.79
CA SER A 230 4.39 30.34 -14.14
C SER A 230 5.82 29.79 -14.18
N VAL A 231 6.11 28.92 -15.14
CA VAL A 231 7.40 28.31 -15.43
C VAL A 231 7.68 28.46 -16.92
N ASN A 232 8.56 29.38 -17.30
CA ASN A 232 8.91 29.57 -18.71
C ASN A 232 10.06 28.65 -19.13
N LEU A 233 9.77 27.72 -20.03
CA LEU A 233 10.69 26.70 -20.55
C LEU A 233 10.96 26.87 -22.06
N LYS A 234 10.58 28.01 -22.64
CA LYS A 234 10.76 28.30 -24.07
C LYS A 234 12.24 28.23 -24.47
N GLU A 235 12.48 27.98 -25.75
CA GLU A 235 13.83 27.94 -26.34
C GLU A 235 14.82 27.00 -25.61
N ASN A 236 14.32 25.85 -25.13
CA ASN A 236 15.12 24.74 -24.60
C ASN A 236 15.08 23.52 -25.54
N GLN A 237 15.78 22.43 -25.18
CA GLN A 237 15.86 21.19 -25.95
C GLN A 237 15.10 20.05 -25.26
N ILE A 238 13.94 20.35 -24.68
CA ILE A 238 13.21 19.41 -23.83
C ILE A 238 12.67 18.26 -24.68
N THR A 239 13.15 17.06 -24.39
CA THR A 239 12.72 15.81 -25.05
C THR A 239 11.94 14.89 -24.12
N THR A 240 11.93 15.16 -22.81
CA THR A 240 11.33 14.27 -21.81
C THR A 240 10.65 15.07 -20.71
N LEU A 241 9.43 14.67 -20.37
CA LEU A 241 8.65 15.24 -19.26
C LEU A 241 8.34 14.15 -18.22
N ALA A 242 8.52 14.48 -16.95
CA ALA A 242 8.07 13.63 -15.84
C ALA A 242 6.54 13.52 -15.82
N LYS A 243 6.02 12.31 -15.55
CA LYS A 243 4.58 12.02 -15.51
C LYS A 243 3.84 12.84 -14.46
N GLU A 244 4.49 13.20 -13.36
CA GLU A 244 3.93 13.96 -12.25
C GLU A 244 3.39 15.33 -12.69
N ILE A 245 3.86 15.89 -13.81
CA ILE A 245 3.39 17.17 -14.35
C ILE A 245 1.88 17.12 -14.68
N GLN A 246 1.32 15.93 -14.94
CA GLN A 246 -0.11 15.73 -15.18
C GLN A 246 -1.00 16.19 -14.01
N ASN A 247 -0.42 16.30 -12.80
CA ASN A 247 -1.12 16.73 -11.59
C ASN A 247 -1.23 18.25 -11.47
N LEU A 248 -0.52 19.00 -12.33
CA LEU A 248 -0.50 20.46 -12.36
C LEU A 248 -1.35 20.97 -13.53
N HIS A 249 -1.78 22.23 -13.50
CA HIS A 249 -2.50 22.81 -14.65
C HIS A 249 -1.53 23.10 -15.80
N PRO A 250 -1.87 22.81 -17.07
CA PRO A 250 -0.97 23.05 -18.21
C PRO A 250 -0.44 24.48 -18.30
N ASP A 251 -1.30 25.48 -18.09
CA ASP A 251 -0.94 26.92 -18.18
C ASP A 251 0.21 27.37 -17.29
N ILE A 252 0.58 26.58 -16.28
CA ILE A 252 1.76 26.84 -15.46
C ILE A 252 3.04 26.82 -16.32
N PHE A 253 3.12 26.02 -17.38
CA PHE A 253 4.38 25.77 -18.08
C PHE A 253 4.43 26.38 -19.48
N LEU A 254 5.20 27.44 -19.72
CA LEU A 254 5.31 28.00 -21.07
C LEU A 254 6.37 27.23 -21.88
N PHE A 255 5.93 26.49 -22.89
CA PHE A 255 6.83 25.84 -23.86
C PHE A 255 6.82 26.58 -25.21
N ASN A 256 7.81 26.28 -26.05
CA ASN A 256 7.76 26.56 -27.49
C ASN A 256 7.11 25.39 -28.23
N GLN A 257 7.07 25.46 -29.57
CA GLN A 257 6.98 24.27 -30.42
C GLN A 257 8.08 23.27 -30.03
N THR A 258 7.70 22.25 -29.28
CA THR A 258 8.63 21.28 -28.69
C THR A 258 8.21 19.87 -29.06
N GLU A 259 9.15 19.05 -29.51
CA GLU A 259 8.92 17.62 -29.74
C GLU A 259 9.51 16.81 -28.58
N VAL A 260 8.66 16.12 -27.82
CA VAL A 260 9.13 15.16 -26.82
C VAL A 260 9.05 13.75 -27.34
N VAL A 261 9.90 12.90 -26.76
CA VAL A 261 9.83 11.46 -26.95
C VAL A 261 8.60 10.95 -26.22
N CYS A 262 7.68 10.35 -26.96
CA CYS A 262 6.46 9.76 -26.41
C CYS A 262 6.58 8.23 -26.48
N GLU A 263 6.18 7.60 -25.39
CA GLU A 263 6.12 6.15 -25.21
C GLU A 263 4.69 5.76 -24.82
N CYS A 264 4.44 4.47 -24.62
CA CYS A 264 3.12 3.97 -24.19
C CYS A 264 2.64 4.55 -22.85
N SER A 265 3.58 4.94 -21.98
CA SER A 265 3.28 5.56 -20.70
C SER A 265 2.91 7.05 -20.80
N SER A 266 3.06 7.67 -21.97
CA SER A 266 2.86 9.11 -22.22
C SER A 266 1.40 9.49 -22.56
N GLU A 267 0.43 8.58 -22.36
CA GLU A 267 -1.02 8.81 -22.58
C GLU A 267 -1.53 10.07 -21.90
N TRP A 268 -1.02 10.34 -20.71
CA TRP A 268 -1.41 11.49 -19.90
C TRP A 268 -1.17 12.83 -20.61
N ILE A 269 -0.17 12.95 -21.50
CA ILE A 269 0.17 14.22 -22.17
C ILE A 269 -1.01 14.73 -23.00
N LYS A 270 -1.69 13.83 -23.72
CA LYS A 270 -2.86 14.18 -24.54
C LYS A 270 -4.01 14.69 -23.67
N ILE A 271 -4.34 13.93 -22.62
CA ILE A 271 -5.43 14.27 -21.70
C ILE A 271 -5.14 15.58 -20.97
N TRP A 272 -3.90 15.73 -20.50
CA TRP A 272 -3.43 16.92 -19.77
C TRP A 272 -3.59 18.18 -20.61
N ARG A 273 -3.24 18.14 -21.91
CA ARG A 273 -3.43 19.26 -22.85
C ARG A 273 -4.91 19.56 -23.15
N GLU A 274 -5.75 18.53 -23.26
CA GLU A 274 -7.16 18.67 -23.64
C GLU A 274 -8.04 19.26 -22.51
N LEU A 275 -7.49 19.51 -21.32
CA LEU A 275 -8.16 20.26 -20.26
C LEU A 275 -8.52 21.67 -20.78
N LYS A 276 -9.84 21.90 -20.91
CA LYS A 276 -10.56 22.86 -21.79
C LYS A 276 -10.19 24.36 -21.75
N HIS A 277 -9.14 24.77 -21.04
CA HIS A 277 -8.72 26.17 -20.93
C HIS A 277 -7.22 26.41 -21.09
N ALA A 278 -6.42 25.37 -21.38
CA ALA A 278 -5.00 25.57 -21.64
C ALA A 278 -4.80 26.49 -22.86
N ASN A 279 -4.03 27.56 -22.67
CA ASN A 279 -3.83 28.61 -23.66
C ASN A 279 -3.30 28.00 -24.97
N LYS A 280 -3.77 28.45 -26.14
CA LYS A 280 -3.41 27.87 -27.46
C LYS A 280 -1.93 28.01 -27.86
N SER A 281 -1.08 28.51 -26.97
CA SER A 281 0.37 28.66 -27.14
C SER A 281 1.17 27.37 -26.92
N PHE A 282 0.51 26.25 -26.58
CA PHE A 282 1.13 24.93 -26.41
C PHE A 282 1.06 24.10 -27.70
N GLU A 283 2.00 24.30 -28.62
CA GLU A 283 2.19 23.36 -29.73
C GLU A 283 3.24 22.32 -29.35
N PHE A 284 2.80 21.10 -29.12
CA PHE A 284 3.68 20.03 -28.67
C PHE A 284 3.54 18.84 -29.62
N GLY A 285 4.67 18.34 -30.12
CA GLY A 285 4.76 17.17 -30.98
C GLY A 285 5.22 15.94 -30.19
N CYS A 286 4.68 14.77 -30.51
CA CYS A 286 5.14 13.50 -29.96
C CYS A 286 6.01 12.82 -31.01
N ARG A 287 7.31 12.69 -30.75
CA ARG A 287 8.18 11.83 -31.56
C ARG A 287 8.20 10.44 -30.95
N ALA A 288 7.77 9.44 -31.71
CA ALA A 288 7.96 8.05 -31.30
C ALA A 288 9.45 7.71 -31.36
N GLU A 289 9.93 6.80 -30.51
CA GLU A 289 11.35 6.39 -30.46
C GLU A 289 11.91 5.93 -31.82
N ASN A 290 11.04 5.45 -32.72
CA ASN A 290 11.37 5.05 -34.09
C ASN A 290 11.63 6.23 -35.06
N GLY A 291 11.59 7.48 -34.58
CA GLY A 291 11.99 8.67 -35.32
C GLY A 291 10.88 9.36 -36.12
N HIS A 292 9.64 8.84 -36.11
CA HIS A 292 8.50 9.52 -36.70
C HIS A 292 7.89 10.52 -35.71
N GLY A 293 7.98 11.82 -36.04
CA GLY A 293 7.27 12.89 -35.34
C GLY A 293 5.78 12.87 -35.69
N ILE A 294 4.93 12.61 -34.71
CA ILE A 294 3.47 12.65 -34.79
C ILE A 294 2.99 13.89 -34.04
N VAL A 295 2.22 14.74 -34.71
CA VAL A 295 1.58 15.89 -34.05
C VAL A 295 0.47 15.37 -33.14
N ILE A 296 0.41 15.83 -31.87
CA ILE A 296 -0.50 15.29 -30.84
C ILE A 296 -1.98 15.34 -31.25
N GLU A 297 -2.40 16.27 -32.11
CA GLU A 297 -3.78 16.29 -32.63
C GLU A 297 -4.16 15.06 -33.47
N LEU A 298 -3.19 14.43 -34.15
CA LEU A 298 -3.40 13.20 -34.93
C LEU A 298 -3.06 11.91 -34.15
N PHE A 299 -2.70 12.03 -32.87
CA PHE A 299 -2.20 10.91 -32.07
C PHE A 299 -3.33 9.94 -31.66
N SER A 300 -3.25 8.70 -32.15
CA SER A 300 -3.98 7.56 -31.60
C SER A 300 -3.02 6.57 -30.93
N PHE A 301 -3.46 5.93 -29.85
CA PHE A 301 -2.66 4.95 -29.09
C PHE A 301 -2.22 3.73 -29.90
N ILE A 302 -2.80 3.52 -31.07
CA ILE A 302 -2.42 2.47 -32.01
C ILE A 302 -1.09 2.82 -32.70
N ASP A 303 -0.76 4.11 -32.83
CA ASP A 303 0.38 4.60 -33.61
C ASP A 303 1.73 4.48 -32.89
N LEU A 304 1.73 4.26 -31.57
CA LEU A 304 2.95 4.06 -30.75
C LEU A 304 3.40 2.60 -30.63
N PHE A 305 2.74 1.66 -31.32
CA PHE A 305 3.01 0.22 -31.20
C PHE A 305 2.99 -0.27 -29.75
N CYS A 306 2.08 0.27 -28.94
CA CYS A 306 1.90 -0.20 -27.57
C CYS A 306 1.34 -1.62 -27.59
N GLU A 307 2.24 -2.59 -27.52
CA GLU A 307 1.87 -3.93 -27.10
C GLU A 307 1.23 -3.78 -25.74
N THR A 308 -0.10 -3.88 -25.71
CA THR A 308 -0.84 -4.09 -24.47
C THR A 308 -0.20 -5.29 -23.78
N GLU A 309 0.59 -5.05 -22.73
CA GLU A 309 0.91 -6.08 -21.77
C GLU A 309 -0.44 -6.61 -21.29
N LYS A 310 -0.81 -7.79 -21.81
CA LYS A 310 -2.00 -8.49 -21.36
C LYS A 310 -1.85 -8.66 -19.85
N PRO A 311 -2.93 -8.47 -19.06
CA PRO A 311 -2.86 -8.72 -17.63
C PRO A 311 -2.28 -10.12 -17.40
N ASP A 312 -1.25 -10.21 -16.57
CA ASP A 312 -0.54 -11.45 -16.29
C ASP A 312 -1.49 -12.43 -15.56
N ASN A 313 -2.29 -13.13 -16.35
CA ASN A 313 -3.27 -14.12 -15.91
C ASN A 313 -2.59 -15.44 -15.48
N SER A 314 -1.26 -15.50 -15.45
CA SER A 314 -0.51 -16.69 -15.05
C SER A 314 -0.89 -17.15 -13.65
N ALA A 315 -1.08 -16.23 -12.70
CA ALA A 315 -1.50 -16.55 -11.34
C ALA A 315 -2.90 -17.20 -11.28
N ILE A 316 -3.83 -16.72 -12.10
CA ILE A 316 -5.21 -17.26 -12.17
C ILE A 316 -5.20 -18.66 -12.81
N ILE A 317 -4.43 -18.85 -13.88
CA ILE A 317 -4.29 -20.14 -14.57
C ILE A 317 -3.64 -21.18 -13.64
N ILE A 318 -2.57 -20.81 -12.94
CA ILE A 318 -1.90 -21.68 -11.96
C ILE A 318 -2.88 -22.04 -10.84
N GLY A 319 -3.65 -21.07 -10.33
CA GLY A 319 -4.68 -21.31 -9.32
C GLY A 319 -5.73 -22.35 -9.77
N PHE A 320 -6.21 -22.25 -11.01
CA PHE A 320 -7.19 -23.19 -11.56
C PHE A 320 -6.60 -24.61 -11.76
N LEU A 321 -5.35 -24.71 -12.21
CA LEU A 321 -4.67 -26.00 -12.40
C LEU A 321 -4.43 -26.72 -11.07
N VAL A 322 -4.07 -26.00 -10.01
CA VAL A 322 -3.91 -26.57 -8.66
C VAL A 322 -5.25 -27.09 -8.13
N LEU A 323 -6.33 -26.32 -8.30
CA LEU A 323 -7.67 -26.73 -7.87
C LEU A 323 -8.13 -28.00 -8.58
N LEU A 324 -7.92 -28.10 -9.90
CA LEU A 324 -8.25 -29.28 -10.69
C LEU A 324 -7.42 -30.51 -10.28
N SER A 325 -6.14 -30.32 -9.97
CA SER A 325 -5.27 -31.40 -9.49
C SER A 325 -5.75 -31.96 -8.14
N ILE A 326 -6.10 -31.08 -7.19
CA ILE A 326 -6.64 -31.48 -5.89
C ILE A 326 -7.98 -32.21 -6.06
N LEU A 327 -8.88 -31.69 -6.88
CA LEU A 327 -10.18 -32.32 -7.14
C LEU A 327 -10.00 -33.72 -7.76
N SER A 328 -9.09 -33.85 -8.74
CA SER A 328 -8.75 -35.13 -9.36
C SER A 328 -8.18 -36.12 -8.34
N PHE A 329 -7.28 -35.68 -7.47
CA PHE A 329 -6.71 -36.52 -6.40
C PHE A 329 -7.80 -37.02 -5.43
N VAL A 330 -8.70 -36.14 -4.98
CA VAL A 330 -9.79 -36.52 -4.08
C VAL A 330 -10.73 -37.52 -4.74
N LEU A 331 -11.15 -37.28 -6.00
CA LEU A 331 -12.00 -38.21 -6.74
C LEU A 331 -11.33 -39.57 -6.94
N THR A 332 -10.03 -39.57 -7.24
CA THR A 332 -9.22 -40.79 -7.38
C THR A 332 -9.16 -41.55 -6.06
N ALA A 333 -8.90 -40.88 -4.94
CA ALA A 333 -8.89 -41.48 -3.62
C ALA A 333 -10.26 -42.07 -3.23
N LEU A 334 -11.35 -41.33 -3.49
CA LEU A 334 -12.72 -41.80 -3.26
C LEU A 334 -13.03 -43.04 -4.11
N PHE A 335 -12.56 -43.11 -5.35
CA PHE A 335 -12.77 -44.24 -6.25
C PHE A 335 -11.98 -45.49 -5.82
N PHE A 336 -10.68 -45.34 -5.54
CA PHE A 336 -9.81 -46.47 -5.22
C PHE A 336 -10.01 -47.01 -3.79
N PHE A 337 -10.36 -46.15 -2.84
CA PHE A 337 -10.48 -46.50 -1.41
C PHE A 337 -11.92 -46.43 -0.89
N HIS A 338 -12.93 -46.52 -1.77
CA HIS A 338 -14.34 -46.42 -1.37
C HIS A 338 -14.73 -47.44 -0.28
N PHE A 339 -14.27 -48.68 -0.38
CA PHE A 339 -14.60 -49.74 0.60
C PHE A 339 -13.90 -49.50 1.92
N GLU A 340 -12.64 -49.08 1.90
CA GLU A 340 -11.87 -48.67 3.06
C GLU A 340 -12.56 -47.52 3.82
N LEU A 341 -12.97 -46.48 3.09
CA LEU A 341 -13.73 -45.36 3.63
C LEU A 341 -15.09 -45.80 4.19
N SER A 342 -15.75 -46.77 3.55
CA SER A 342 -17.02 -47.33 4.04
C SER A 342 -16.85 -48.06 5.38
N ILE A 343 -15.75 -48.81 5.57
CA ILE A 343 -15.44 -49.48 6.85
C ILE A 343 -15.16 -48.45 7.95
N LEU A 344 -14.34 -47.42 7.66
CA LEU A 344 -14.03 -46.35 8.61
C LEU A 344 -15.29 -45.57 9.00
N GLY A 345 -16.13 -45.24 8.01
CA GLY A 345 -17.43 -44.61 8.24
C GLY A 345 -18.36 -45.45 9.11
N ALA A 346 -18.43 -46.77 8.88
CA ALA A 346 -19.22 -47.67 9.71
C ALA A 346 -18.70 -47.75 11.15
N LYS A 347 -17.37 -47.78 11.36
CA LYS A 347 -16.75 -47.74 12.70
C LYS A 347 -17.06 -46.43 13.42
N LEU A 348 -17.01 -45.28 12.72
CA LEU A 348 -17.30 -43.95 13.28
C LEU A 348 -18.78 -43.76 13.66
N ARG A 349 -19.72 -44.30 12.87
CA ARG A 349 -21.17 -44.14 13.10
C ARG A 349 -21.74 -45.06 14.18
N ARG A 350 -20.95 -46.01 14.70
CA ARG A 350 -21.44 -47.05 15.60
C ARG A 350 -21.76 -46.49 16.99
N LYS A 351 -23.02 -46.56 17.40
CA LYS A 351 -23.49 -46.29 18.78
C LYS A 351 -23.38 -47.56 19.64
N THR A 352 -23.17 -47.40 20.94
CA THR A 352 -22.69 -48.44 21.88
C THR A 352 -23.71 -49.50 22.33
N HIS A 353 -24.99 -49.41 21.96
CA HIS A 353 -26.02 -50.30 22.50
C HIS A 353 -26.82 -50.99 21.39
N LYS A 354 -26.42 -52.23 21.07
CA LYS A 354 -27.24 -53.20 20.33
C LYS A 354 -27.17 -54.52 21.08
N ASP A 355 -28.31 -55.17 21.28
CA ASP A 355 -28.39 -56.46 21.96
C ASP A 355 -28.18 -57.59 20.95
N TRP A 356 -26.98 -58.18 20.94
CA TRP A 356 -26.66 -59.34 20.10
C TRP A 356 -27.04 -60.65 20.81
N ASN A 357 -27.65 -61.58 20.07
CA ASN A 357 -28.09 -62.87 20.61
C ASN A 357 -27.01 -63.97 20.55
N ARG A 358 -25.96 -63.74 19.77
CA ARG A 358 -24.78 -64.62 19.62
C ARG A 358 -23.51 -63.77 19.63
N ASP A 359 -22.43 -64.40 20.08
CA ASP A 359 -21.14 -63.73 20.22
C ASP A 359 -20.37 -63.71 18.90
N VAL A 360 -20.21 -64.89 18.29
CA VAL A 360 -19.28 -65.07 17.17
C VAL A 360 -19.88 -65.97 16.10
N PHE A 361 -19.84 -65.51 14.86
CA PHE A 361 -20.02 -66.35 13.67
C PHE A 361 -18.67 -66.61 13.01
N ILE A 362 -18.41 -67.85 12.59
CA ILE A 362 -17.19 -68.23 11.87
C ILE A 362 -17.57 -68.64 10.45
N SER A 363 -17.15 -67.81 9.49
CA SER A 363 -17.28 -68.00 8.05
C SER A 363 -15.98 -68.60 7.51
N PHE A 364 -16.03 -69.79 6.92
CA PHE A 364 -14.85 -70.51 6.44
C PHE A 364 -15.20 -71.48 5.31
N ASP A 365 -14.20 -71.91 4.54
CA ASP A 365 -14.40 -72.88 3.45
C ASP A 365 -14.56 -74.30 4.01
N GLU A 366 -15.78 -74.82 3.99
CA GLU A 366 -16.13 -76.18 4.42
C GLU A 366 -15.43 -77.26 3.58
N GLU A 367 -15.07 -76.97 2.33
CA GLU A 367 -14.41 -77.91 1.42
C GLU A 367 -12.90 -78.00 1.69
N ASN A 368 -12.33 -76.98 2.35
CA ASN A 368 -10.96 -77.02 2.81
C ASN A 368 -10.85 -77.84 4.11
N ILE A 369 -10.43 -79.09 3.98
CA ILE A 369 -10.32 -80.06 5.09
C ILE A 369 -9.41 -79.56 6.22
N GLU A 370 -8.32 -78.86 5.91
CA GLU A 370 -7.38 -78.36 6.93
C GLU A 370 -8.01 -77.25 7.77
N VAL A 371 -8.68 -76.31 7.09
CA VAL A 371 -9.44 -75.24 7.73
C VAL A 371 -10.58 -75.84 8.54
N PHE A 372 -11.35 -76.76 7.98
CA PHE A 372 -12.46 -77.44 8.67
C PHE A 372 -11.97 -78.12 9.96
N ILE A 373 -10.89 -78.90 9.91
CA ILE A 373 -10.30 -79.56 11.08
C ILE A 373 -9.85 -78.53 12.11
N PHE A 374 -9.19 -77.45 11.69
CA PHE A 374 -8.74 -76.40 12.59
C PHE A 374 -9.93 -75.71 13.29
N ILE A 375 -10.99 -75.37 12.56
CA ILE A 375 -12.17 -74.74 13.13
C ILE A 375 -12.87 -75.68 14.11
N GLN A 376 -13.14 -76.93 13.72
CA GLN A 376 -13.91 -77.88 14.53
C GLN A 376 -13.15 -78.42 15.74
N LYS A 377 -11.83 -78.68 15.62
CA LYS A 377 -11.05 -79.29 16.70
C LYS A 377 -10.33 -78.27 17.57
N ILE A 378 -10.08 -77.05 17.07
CA ILE A 378 -9.24 -76.07 17.75
C ILE A 378 -10.03 -74.79 18.04
N LEU A 379 -10.42 -74.00 17.03
CA LEU A 379 -10.92 -72.64 17.28
C LEU A 379 -12.29 -72.66 17.98
N LYS A 380 -13.27 -73.36 17.42
CA LYS A 380 -14.66 -73.38 17.92
C LYS A 380 -14.76 -73.96 19.35
N PRO A 381 -14.18 -75.14 19.68
CA PRO A 381 -14.25 -75.68 21.05
C PRO A 381 -13.57 -74.80 22.10
N ASN A 382 -12.46 -74.13 21.75
CA ASN A 382 -11.77 -73.26 22.70
C ASN A 382 -12.56 -71.99 22.99
N LEU A 383 -13.18 -71.37 21.98
CA LEU A 383 -14.06 -70.23 22.19
C LEU A 383 -15.31 -70.62 23.01
N ILE A 384 -15.91 -71.79 22.75
CA ILE A 384 -17.04 -72.30 23.54
C ILE A 384 -16.62 -72.56 25.00
N ARG A 385 -15.46 -73.17 25.24
CA ARG A 385 -14.91 -73.40 26.59
C ARG A 385 -14.70 -72.09 27.36
N LYS A 386 -14.46 -70.99 26.65
CA LYS A 386 -14.32 -69.63 27.20
C LYS A 386 -15.65 -68.89 27.37
N GLY A 387 -16.77 -69.53 27.03
CA GLY A 387 -18.12 -69.02 27.29
C GLY A 387 -18.75 -68.23 26.13
N TYR A 388 -18.12 -68.19 24.94
CA TYR A 388 -18.72 -67.55 23.77
C TYR A 388 -19.80 -68.43 23.14
N LYS A 389 -20.91 -67.82 22.73
CA LYS A 389 -21.94 -68.45 21.88
C LYS A 389 -21.47 -68.40 20.42
N VAL A 390 -20.76 -69.44 20.02
CA VAL A 390 -20.17 -69.58 18.68
C VAL A 390 -21.04 -70.44 17.79
N PHE A 391 -21.20 -70.03 16.54
CA PHE A 391 -21.73 -70.84 15.46
C PHE A 391 -20.89 -70.64 14.20
N SER A 392 -20.92 -71.59 13.29
CA SER A 392 -20.06 -71.61 12.10
C SER A 392 -20.82 -72.09 10.87
N SER A 393 -20.24 -71.90 9.69
CA SER A 393 -20.91 -72.22 8.41
C SER A 393 -21.46 -73.65 8.36
N ASP A 394 -20.80 -74.63 8.99
CA ASP A 394 -21.20 -76.04 8.99
C ASP A 394 -22.35 -76.42 9.95
N ASP A 395 -22.83 -75.50 10.81
CA ASP A 395 -23.93 -75.77 11.75
C ASP A 395 -25.27 -75.87 10.98
N MET A 396 -25.80 -77.10 10.82
CA MET A 396 -27.01 -77.38 10.03
C MET A 396 -28.28 -77.58 10.89
N LEU A 397 -29.42 -77.06 10.41
CA LEU A 397 -30.75 -77.62 10.72
C LEU A 397 -31.12 -78.63 9.62
N PHE A 398 -31.43 -79.88 10.00
CA PHE A 398 -31.76 -80.94 9.03
C PHE A 398 -32.97 -80.55 8.16
N GLY A 399 -32.81 -80.57 6.84
CA GLY A 399 -33.92 -80.50 5.86
C GLY A 399 -34.15 -79.18 5.11
N GLN A 400 -33.29 -78.16 5.24
CA GLN A 400 -33.42 -76.88 4.50
C GLN A 400 -32.46 -76.78 3.30
N SER A 401 -32.85 -76.00 2.28
CA SER A 401 -31.97 -75.65 1.15
C SER A 401 -30.85 -74.70 1.62
N ARG A 402 -29.69 -74.72 0.94
CA ARG A 402 -28.54 -73.88 1.30
C ARG A 402 -28.82 -72.38 1.16
N ASP A 403 -29.72 -71.96 0.29
CA ASP A 403 -30.13 -70.54 0.19
C ASP A 403 -30.88 -70.06 1.46
N LEU A 404 -31.64 -70.96 2.10
CA LEU A 404 -32.29 -70.70 3.38
C LEU A 404 -31.31 -70.77 4.57
N LYS A 405 -30.15 -71.44 4.41
CA LYS A 405 -29.05 -71.53 5.40
C LYS A 405 -28.40 -70.17 5.61
N ASP A 406 -28.11 -69.43 4.53
CA ASP A 406 -27.51 -68.09 4.57
C ASP A 406 -28.47 -67.05 5.16
N GLU A 407 -29.77 -67.22 4.95
CA GLU A 407 -30.78 -66.35 5.54
C GLU A 407 -31.03 -66.69 7.02
N HIS A 408 -31.04 -67.98 7.39
CA HIS A 408 -31.30 -68.45 8.77
C HIS A 408 -30.12 -68.24 9.72
N ASN A 409 -28.89 -68.61 9.32
CA ASN A 409 -27.68 -68.39 10.11
C ASN A 409 -27.44 -66.90 10.37
N VAL A 410 -27.97 -66.03 9.51
CA VAL A 410 -27.78 -64.58 9.62
C VAL A 410 -29.00 -63.80 10.14
N GLN A 411 -30.18 -64.43 10.27
CA GLN A 411 -31.20 -63.93 11.20
C GLN A 411 -30.70 -63.90 12.65
N VAL A 412 -29.73 -64.75 12.98
CA VAL A 412 -29.08 -64.77 14.29
C VAL A 412 -27.95 -63.74 14.33
N GLU A 413 -28.28 -62.44 14.28
CA GLU A 413 -27.32 -61.33 14.20
C GLU A 413 -26.15 -61.47 15.20
N PRO A 414 -24.94 -61.85 14.74
CA PRO A 414 -23.80 -62.05 15.62
C PRO A 414 -23.17 -60.71 15.99
N ARG A 415 -22.56 -60.64 17.17
CA ARG A 415 -21.75 -59.47 17.55
C ARG A 415 -20.53 -59.36 16.66
N ASP A 416 -19.76 -60.43 16.49
CA ASP A 416 -18.53 -60.43 15.69
C ASP A 416 -18.55 -61.57 14.66
N VAL A 417 -17.96 -61.34 13.48
CA VAL A 417 -17.80 -62.35 12.44
C VAL A 417 -16.31 -62.56 12.18
N ILE A 418 -15.88 -63.82 12.23
CA ILE A 418 -14.53 -64.26 11.85
C ILE A 418 -14.60 -64.82 10.44
N ILE A 419 -13.88 -64.22 9.50
CA ILE A 419 -13.74 -64.67 8.11
C ILE A 419 -12.39 -65.36 7.99
N VAL A 420 -12.39 -66.65 7.68
CA VAL A 420 -11.18 -67.47 7.60
C VAL A 420 -10.65 -67.49 6.17
N LEU A 421 -9.56 -66.77 5.95
CA LEU A 421 -8.92 -66.66 4.64
C LEU A 421 -7.94 -67.83 4.45
N SER A 422 -8.25 -68.68 3.49
CA SER A 422 -7.37 -69.74 3.00
C SER A 422 -7.05 -69.55 1.51
N ASP A 423 -6.08 -70.29 0.99
CA ASP A 423 -5.77 -70.33 -0.43
C ASP A 423 -7.03 -70.56 -1.26
N ASN A 424 -7.19 -69.77 -2.33
CA ASN A 424 -8.34 -69.80 -3.24
C ASN A 424 -9.70 -69.37 -2.64
N PHE A 425 -9.70 -68.73 -1.45
CA PHE A 425 -10.93 -68.25 -0.79
C PHE A 425 -11.86 -67.41 -1.69
N ASP A 426 -11.29 -66.50 -2.50
CA ASP A 426 -12.05 -65.63 -3.42
C ASP A 426 -11.75 -65.88 -4.90
N LYS A 427 -11.18 -67.06 -5.20
CA LYS A 427 -10.82 -67.52 -6.56
C LYS A 427 -11.22 -68.99 -6.69
N PRO A 428 -12.42 -69.32 -7.19
CA PRO A 428 -12.82 -70.71 -7.33
C PRO A 428 -11.86 -71.45 -8.27
N LYS A 429 -11.56 -72.72 -7.96
CA LYS A 429 -10.66 -73.56 -8.77
C LYS A 429 -11.26 -73.91 -10.13
N ASN A 430 -12.59 -74.05 -10.23
CA ASN A 430 -13.32 -74.18 -11.50
C ASN A 430 -14.41 -73.10 -11.66
N ILE A 431 -14.72 -72.76 -12.92
CA ILE A 431 -15.76 -71.78 -13.29
C ILE A 431 -17.17 -72.20 -12.83
N ASN A 432 -17.42 -73.49 -12.64
CA ASN A 432 -18.71 -74.04 -12.18
C ASN A 432 -18.78 -74.24 -10.66
N ASP A 433 -17.70 -73.96 -9.93
CA ASP A 433 -17.73 -74.03 -8.46
C ASP A 433 -18.45 -72.80 -7.93
N ASN A 434 -19.68 -72.98 -7.46
CA ASN A 434 -20.40 -71.93 -6.74
C ASN A 434 -19.60 -71.56 -5.49
N CYS A 435 -18.93 -70.41 -5.52
CA CYS A 435 -18.17 -69.88 -4.39
C CYS A 435 -19.13 -69.30 -3.33
N TRP A 436 -19.88 -70.19 -2.69
CA TRP A 436 -20.92 -69.90 -1.69
C TRP A 436 -20.37 -69.05 -0.53
N ILE A 437 -19.09 -69.24 -0.18
CA ILE A 437 -18.38 -68.47 0.83
C ILE A 437 -18.31 -66.97 0.51
N MET A 438 -18.25 -66.60 -0.77
CA MET A 438 -18.27 -65.21 -1.19
C MET A 438 -19.66 -64.59 -1.07
N THR A 439 -20.73 -65.39 -1.24
CA THR A 439 -22.11 -64.97 -0.97
C THR A 439 -22.31 -64.73 0.53
N GLU A 440 -21.83 -65.64 1.38
CA GLU A 440 -21.85 -65.52 2.84
C GLU A 440 -21.06 -64.29 3.31
N PHE A 441 -19.88 -64.05 2.74
CA PHE A 441 -19.08 -62.85 2.97
C PHE A 441 -19.82 -61.57 2.57
N ASP A 442 -20.44 -61.54 1.38
CA ASP A 442 -21.16 -60.36 0.89
C ASP A 442 -22.38 -60.03 1.77
N TYR A 443 -23.03 -61.05 2.32
CA TYR A 443 -24.08 -60.87 3.31
C TYR A 443 -23.51 -60.26 4.61
N CYS A 444 -22.45 -60.85 5.17
CA CYS A 444 -21.78 -60.33 6.37
C CYS A 444 -21.30 -58.89 6.19
N TRP A 445 -20.76 -58.56 5.02
CA TRP A 445 -20.38 -57.21 4.64
C TRP A 445 -21.56 -56.23 4.70
N LYS A 446 -22.69 -56.56 4.08
CA LYS A 446 -23.90 -55.73 4.10
C LYS A 446 -24.38 -55.47 5.53
N LYS A 447 -24.40 -56.51 6.38
CA LYS A 447 -24.78 -56.37 7.79
C LYS A 447 -23.78 -55.56 8.61
N PHE A 448 -22.48 -55.67 8.34
CA PHE A 448 -21.45 -54.85 8.99
C PHE A 448 -21.59 -53.37 8.63
N ILE A 449 -21.73 -53.04 7.33
CA ILE A 449 -21.94 -51.66 6.87
C ILE A 449 -23.28 -51.10 7.37
N GLY A 450 -24.31 -51.94 7.43
CA GLY A 450 -25.61 -51.63 8.04
C GLY A 450 -25.60 -51.56 9.57
N LEU A 451 -24.43 -51.63 10.22
CA LEU A 451 -24.25 -51.54 11.67
C LEU A 451 -24.90 -52.67 12.49
N HIS A 452 -25.25 -53.79 11.84
CA HIS A 452 -25.82 -54.96 12.53
C HIS A 452 -24.75 -55.85 13.18
N ILE A 453 -23.55 -55.89 12.62
CA ILE A 453 -22.37 -56.60 13.15
C ILE A 453 -21.38 -55.58 13.71
N ARG A 454 -20.75 -55.88 14.84
CA ARG A 454 -19.72 -55.04 15.49
C ARG A 454 -18.38 -55.14 14.80
N ASN A 455 -17.84 -56.35 14.60
CA ASN A 455 -16.54 -56.49 13.94
C ASN A 455 -16.58 -57.56 12.86
N LEU A 456 -15.96 -57.24 11.72
CA LEU A 456 -15.41 -58.25 10.83
C LEU A 456 -13.97 -58.48 11.28
N ILE A 457 -13.57 -59.72 11.46
CA ILE A 457 -12.21 -60.13 11.87
C ILE A 457 -11.73 -61.12 10.82
N THR A 458 -10.50 -60.98 10.35
CA THR A 458 -9.93 -61.94 9.40
C THR A 458 -8.99 -62.88 10.12
N LEU A 459 -9.15 -64.18 9.91
CA LEU A 459 -8.17 -65.20 10.27
C LEU A 459 -7.42 -65.58 9.00
N ASN A 460 -6.18 -65.16 8.88
CA ASN A 460 -5.35 -65.49 7.72
C ASN A 460 -4.66 -66.83 7.97
N PHE A 461 -5.27 -67.90 7.44
CA PHE A 461 -4.82 -69.27 7.62
C PHE A 461 -3.54 -69.54 6.82
N ASP A 462 -3.53 -69.12 5.55
CA ASP A 462 -2.42 -69.38 4.61
C ASP A 462 -1.49 -68.18 4.41
N SER A 463 -1.54 -67.19 5.31
CA SER A 463 -0.66 -65.99 5.27
C SER A 463 -0.74 -65.19 3.97
N LEU A 464 -1.91 -65.16 3.33
CA LEU A 464 -2.18 -64.42 2.10
C LEU A 464 -1.82 -62.93 2.26
N SER A 465 -1.28 -62.33 1.20
CA SER A 465 -1.11 -60.87 1.04
C SER A 465 -2.40 -60.22 0.49
N SER A 466 -2.50 -58.89 0.45
CA SER A 466 -3.70 -58.25 -0.12
C SER A 466 -3.72 -58.32 -1.65
N SER A 467 -2.59 -58.61 -2.29
CA SER A 467 -2.50 -58.87 -3.74
C SER A 467 -3.07 -60.24 -4.13
N ASP A 468 -3.02 -61.21 -3.21
CA ASP A 468 -3.46 -62.58 -3.49
C ASP A 468 -4.98 -62.72 -3.59
N LEU A 469 -5.70 -61.79 -2.96
CA LEU A 469 -7.16 -61.68 -3.05
C LEU A 469 -7.58 -61.05 -4.38
N SER A 470 -8.70 -61.48 -4.97
CA SER A 470 -9.34 -60.86 -6.13
C SER A 470 -10.37 -59.79 -5.72
N ASN A 471 -11.08 -59.99 -4.61
CA ASN A 471 -12.22 -59.19 -4.21
C ASN A 471 -11.82 -57.89 -3.51
N ARG A 472 -12.29 -56.74 -4.02
CA ARG A 472 -11.94 -55.40 -3.47
C ARG A 472 -12.46 -55.16 -2.05
N LYS A 473 -13.65 -55.67 -1.69
CA LYS A 473 -14.19 -55.55 -0.32
C LYS A 473 -13.35 -56.36 0.65
N LEU A 474 -12.98 -57.59 0.29
CA LEU A 474 -12.17 -58.47 1.12
C LEU A 474 -10.76 -57.91 1.33
N LYS A 475 -10.16 -57.29 0.30
CA LYS A 475 -8.92 -56.51 0.43
C LYS A 475 -9.04 -55.40 1.46
N ALA A 476 -10.12 -54.62 1.40
CA ALA A 476 -10.36 -53.53 2.34
C ALA A 476 -10.56 -54.04 3.78
N VAL A 477 -11.33 -55.11 3.97
CA VAL A 477 -11.52 -55.77 5.27
C VAL A 477 -10.18 -56.23 5.82
N LYS A 478 -9.37 -56.95 5.03
CA LYS A 478 -8.06 -57.44 5.46
C LYS A 478 -7.08 -56.32 5.84
N ARG A 479 -7.15 -55.15 5.19
CA ARG A 479 -6.28 -54.00 5.48
C ARG A 479 -6.68 -53.22 6.73
N ILE A 480 -7.98 -53.06 6.99
CA ILE A 480 -8.49 -52.12 8.01
C ILE A 480 -9.06 -52.82 9.24
N CYS A 481 -9.60 -54.03 9.07
CA CYS A 481 -10.15 -54.79 10.18
C CYS A 481 -9.08 -55.64 10.87
N PRO A 482 -9.29 -56.05 12.13
CA PRO A 482 -8.35 -56.91 12.84
C PRO A 482 -8.06 -58.19 12.04
N CYS A 483 -6.78 -58.53 11.92
CA CYS A 483 -6.30 -59.70 11.22
C CYS A 483 -5.45 -60.55 12.17
N VAL A 484 -5.76 -61.83 12.30
CA VAL A 484 -5.01 -62.81 13.08
C VAL A 484 -4.34 -63.77 12.12
N LEU A 485 -3.02 -63.93 12.22
CA LEU A 485 -2.25 -64.86 11.40
C LEU A 485 -2.12 -66.21 12.16
N VAL A 486 -2.27 -67.34 11.45
CA VAL A 486 -2.10 -68.69 12.00
C VAL A 486 -0.64 -69.19 12.16
N PRO A 487 0.42 -68.65 11.51
CA PRO A 487 1.78 -69.23 11.61
C PRO A 487 2.49 -69.08 12.96
N ASP A 488 1.92 -68.36 13.94
CA ASP A 488 2.51 -68.23 15.26
C ASP A 488 1.88 -69.23 16.23
N ARG A 489 2.74 -70.02 16.89
CA ARG A 489 2.47 -71.02 17.95
C ARG A 489 1.02 -71.03 18.43
N ARG A 490 0.31 -72.16 18.23
CA ARG A 490 -1.14 -72.41 18.49
C ARG A 490 -1.78 -71.72 19.72
N HIS A 491 -1.01 -71.38 20.75
CA HIS A 491 -1.47 -70.74 21.98
C HIS A 491 -1.67 -69.22 21.86
N GLU A 492 -0.99 -68.52 20.94
CA GLU A 492 -1.14 -67.06 20.76
C GLU A 492 -2.39 -66.67 19.97
N VAL A 493 -2.79 -67.49 18.99
CA VAL A 493 -3.97 -67.25 18.14
C VAL A 493 -5.22 -67.05 19.00
N LEU A 494 -5.41 -67.90 20.01
CA LEU A 494 -6.56 -67.82 20.92
C LEU A 494 -6.53 -66.57 21.80
N ALA A 495 -5.36 -66.19 22.33
CA ALA A 495 -5.21 -64.98 23.14
C ALA A 495 -5.49 -63.69 22.33
N ARG A 496 -5.09 -63.66 21.05
CA ARG A 496 -5.40 -62.54 20.14
C ARG A 496 -6.90 -62.44 19.87
N PHE A 497 -7.59 -63.54 19.65
CA PHE A 497 -9.05 -63.53 19.52
C PHE A 497 -9.75 -63.06 20.80
N GLU A 498 -9.31 -63.48 21.98
CA GLU A 498 -9.87 -63.00 23.25
C GLU A 498 -9.73 -61.48 23.39
N THR A 499 -8.59 -60.93 22.99
CA THR A 499 -8.33 -59.48 23.01
C THR A 499 -9.24 -58.72 22.04
N ILE A 500 -9.44 -59.23 20.82
CA ILE A 500 -10.24 -58.58 19.78
C ILE A 500 -11.75 -58.71 20.07
N LEU A 501 -12.19 -59.88 20.54
CA LEU A 501 -13.59 -60.17 20.80
C LEU A 501 -14.06 -59.51 22.11
N GLY A 502 -13.22 -59.42 23.14
CA GLY A 502 -13.63 -58.97 24.47
C GLY A 502 -14.66 -59.91 25.12
N ALA A 503 -15.15 -59.59 26.31
CA ALA A 503 -15.94 -60.53 27.12
C ALA A 503 -17.18 -61.12 26.40
N PRO A 504 -17.54 -62.40 26.63
CA PRO A 504 -18.77 -63.00 26.11
C PRO A 504 -20.04 -62.30 26.61
N ILE A 505 -21.10 -62.32 25.80
CA ILE A 505 -22.43 -61.80 26.13
C ILE A 505 -23.08 -62.70 27.18
N ARG A 506 -22.98 -62.29 28.45
CA ARG A 506 -23.72 -62.90 29.55
C ARG A 506 -25.21 -62.59 29.37
N LYS A 507 -26.07 -63.62 29.33
CA LYS A 507 -27.49 -63.38 29.62
C LYS A 507 -27.54 -62.94 31.08
N HIS A 508 -28.30 -61.89 31.40
CA HIS A 508 -28.80 -61.74 32.75
C HIS A 508 -29.46 -63.07 33.12
N ALA A 509 -28.92 -63.74 34.14
CA ALA A 509 -29.65 -64.79 34.82
C ALA A 509 -30.87 -64.08 35.44
N PHE A 510 -32.04 -64.26 34.84
CA PHE A 510 -33.28 -63.99 35.55
C PHE A 510 -33.35 -65.02 36.68
N ASN A 511 -33.26 -64.53 37.93
CA ASN A 511 -33.88 -65.19 39.06
C ASN A 511 -35.40 -65.11 38.90
#